data_AF-A0AA35R9D0-F1
#
_entry.id   AF-A0AA35R9D0-F1
#
_cell.length_a   1.000
_cell.length_b   1.000
_cell.length_c   1.000
_cell.angle_alpha   90.00
_cell.angle_beta   90.00
_cell.angle_gamma   90.00
#
_symmetry.space_group_name_H-M   'P 1'
#
loop_
_entity.id
_entity.type
_entity.pdbx_description
1 polymer ?
#
loop_
_entity_poly.entity_id
_entity_poly.type
_entity_poly.pdbx_seq_one_letter_code
_entity_poly.pdbx_strand_id
1 'polypeptide(L)'
;MSLQKRTLEAFKLLGVEELPEDWVGRCWEENFCENSPLPSQVREDVLSVRTWRAVVDVCRKWLTATADGGGSASQDSETEEPGPGLWTTLVECGVSHRALLALIFSILDRNSQSVEEVGRSVCAAQTYLCLLRLPGSTAFKTFQPIIFQKALNVVYVLSGTRAGRGEGRGRGGEGGRGRRGEGGRKG
;
A
#
# COMPACT_ATOMS: atom_id res chain seq x y z
N MET A 1 -25.35 7.72 1.77
CA MET A 1 -24.32 7.71 2.85
C MET A 1 -23.16 8.60 2.43
N SER A 2 -22.84 9.64 3.20
CA SER A 2 -21.85 10.65 2.83
C SER A 2 -20.43 10.07 2.69
N LEU A 3 -19.55 10.75 1.94
CA LEU A 3 -18.15 10.34 1.80
C LEU A 3 -17.40 10.43 3.14
N GLN A 4 -17.70 11.44 3.97
CA GLN A 4 -17.13 11.60 5.31
C GLN A 4 -17.42 10.41 6.21
N LYS A 5 -18.69 9.96 6.27
CA LYS A 5 -19.07 8.81 7.10
C LYS A 5 -18.34 7.53 6.67
N ARG A 6 -18.23 7.30 5.36
CA ARG A 6 -17.46 6.17 4.80
C ARG A 6 -15.97 6.27 5.10
N THR A 7 -15.42 7.49 5.10
CA THR A 7 -14.03 7.76 5.52
C THR A 7 -13.82 7.36 6.95
N LEU A 8 -14.70 7.81 7.84
CA LEU A 8 -14.62 7.49 9.26
C LEU A 8 -14.66 5.98 9.50
N GLU A 9 -15.62 5.28 8.88
CA GLU A 9 -15.74 3.83 9.01
C GLU A 9 -14.49 3.12 8.51
N ALA A 10 -13.98 3.49 7.33
CA ALA A 10 -12.79 2.85 6.77
C ALA A 10 -11.53 3.08 7.62
N PHE A 11 -11.32 4.29 8.16
CA PHE A 11 -10.14 4.61 8.97
C PHE A 11 -10.23 4.07 10.40
N LYS A 12 -11.43 3.97 10.99
CA LYS A 12 -11.63 3.30 12.28
C LYS A 12 -11.27 1.81 12.25
N LEU A 13 -11.44 1.15 11.10
CA LEU A 13 -11.00 -0.23 10.96
C LEU A 13 -9.48 -0.39 11.18
N LEU A 14 -8.69 0.68 11.03
CA LEU A 14 -7.25 0.64 11.26
C LEU A 14 -6.86 0.72 12.75
N GLY A 15 -7.77 1.14 13.64
CA GLY A 15 -7.51 1.28 15.08
C GLY A 15 -6.27 2.10 15.40
N VAL A 16 -5.97 3.15 14.62
CA VAL A 16 -4.74 3.94 14.78
C VAL A 16 -4.72 4.75 16.08
N GLU A 17 -5.89 4.99 16.66
CA GLU A 17 -6.10 5.59 17.98
C GLU A 17 -5.68 4.67 19.13
N GLU A 18 -5.59 3.36 18.89
CA GLU A 18 -5.17 2.36 19.89
C GLU A 18 -3.65 2.15 19.90
N LEU A 19 -2.92 2.78 18.97
CA LEU A 19 -1.48 2.62 18.83
C LEU A 19 -0.74 3.36 19.95
N PRO A 20 0.27 2.74 20.59
CA PRO A 20 1.05 3.38 21.64
C PRO A 20 1.76 4.64 21.13
N GLU A 21 1.59 5.75 21.85
CA GLU A 21 2.17 7.04 21.46
C GLU A 21 3.71 7.00 21.46
N ASP A 22 4.34 6.23 22.36
CA ASP A 22 5.80 6.04 22.40
C ASP A 22 6.31 5.33 21.14
N TRP A 23 5.54 4.37 20.61
CA TRP A 23 5.89 3.64 19.41
C TRP A 23 5.77 4.55 18.18
N VAL A 24 4.68 5.33 18.10
CA VAL A 24 4.51 6.33 17.05
C VAL A 24 5.63 7.38 17.15
N GLY A 25 5.93 7.87 18.36
CA GLY A 25 7.01 8.82 18.62
C GLY A 25 8.35 8.34 18.06
N ARG A 26 8.75 7.12 18.41
CA ARG A 26 10.00 6.50 17.93
C ARG A 26 10.06 6.41 16.40
N CYS A 27 9.01 5.94 15.74
CA CYS A 27 8.98 5.88 14.27
C CYS A 27 9.28 7.24 13.63
N TRP A 28 8.79 8.33 14.23
CA TRP A 28 9.02 9.69 13.75
C TRP A 28 10.40 10.24 14.12
N GLU A 29 10.89 9.97 15.33
CA GLU A 29 12.23 10.37 15.79
C GLU A 29 13.34 9.72 14.96
N GLU A 30 13.15 8.45 14.60
CA GLU A 30 14.05 7.66 13.77
C GLU A 30 13.86 7.94 12.26
N ASN A 31 13.00 8.90 11.88
CA ASN A 31 12.68 9.25 10.50
C ASN A 31 12.25 8.04 9.64
N PHE A 32 11.59 7.06 10.27
CA PHE A 32 11.17 5.81 9.64
C PHE A 32 12.35 5.02 9.02
N CYS A 33 13.56 5.16 9.54
CA CYS A 33 14.73 4.41 9.06
C CYS A 33 14.82 3.01 9.68
N GLU A 34 14.39 2.86 10.93
CA GLU A 34 14.51 1.62 11.68
C GLU A 34 13.23 0.81 11.68
N ASN A 35 13.40 -0.51 11.62
CA ASN A 35 12.29 -1.45 11.56
C ASN A 35 11.75 -1.66 12.98
N SER A 36 10.65 -0.99 13.31
CA SER A 36 9.96 -1.21 14.58
C SER A 36 8.90 -2.31 14.41
N PRO A 37 8.89 -3.36 15.26
CA PRO A 37 7.86 -4.38 15.20
C PRO A 37 6.47 -3.78 15.43
N LEU A 38 5.43 -4.38 14.86
CA LEU A 38 4.06 -3.90 15.10
C LEU A 38 3.74 -4.09 16.60
N PRO A 39 3.11 -3.09 17.24
CA PRO A 39 2.61 -3.22 18.60
C PRO A 39 1.63 -4.38 18.71
N SER A 40 1.59 -5.04 19.87
CA SER A 40 0.62 -6.11 20.18
C SER A 40 -0.84 -5.65 20.12
N GLN A 41 -1.07 -4.34 20.20
CA GLN A 41 -2.36 -3.67 20.13
C GLN A 41 -2.94 -3.67 18.71
N VAL A 42 -2.11 -3.92 17.69
CA VAL A 42 -2.59 -4.00 16.30
C VAL A 42 -3.44 -5.26 16.16
N ARG A 43 -4.74 -5.05 15.99
CA ARG A 43 -5.73 -6.12 15.81
C ARG A 43 -5.48 -6.85 14.48
N GLU A 44 -5.76 -8.15 14.45
CA GLU A 44 -5.50 -8.99 13.27
C GLU A 44 -6.34 -8.58 12.04
N ASP A 45 -7.54 -8.05 12.26
CA ASP A 45 -8.40 -7.52 11.19
C ASP A 45 -7.80 -6.30 10.48
N VAL A 46 -6.98 -5.49 11.17
CA VAL A 46 -6.18 -4.41 10.55
C VAL A 46 -5.19 -4.98 9.53
N LEU A 47 -4.73 -6.21 9.75
CA LEU A 47 -3.83 -6.92 8.84
C LEU A 47 -4.59 -7.62 7.69
N SER A 48 -5.90 -7.45 7.57
CA SER A 48 -6.62 -7.94 6.40
C SER A 48 -6.43 -7.03 5.18
N VAL A 49 -6.25 -7.63 4.01
CA VAL A 49 -6.29 -6.91 2.71
C VAL A 49 -7.62 -6.18 2.51
N ARG A 50 -8.72 -6.73 3.03
CA ARG A 50 -10.06 -6.13 2.88
C ARG A 50 -10.16 -4.77 3.57
N THR A 51 -9.60 -4.67 4.78
CA THR A 51 -9.53 -3.44 5.56
C THR A 51 -8.79 -2.35 4.80
N TRP A 52 -7.58 -2.66 4.31
CA TRP A 52 -6.78 -1.71 3.54
C TRP A 52 -7.41 -1.34 2.19
N ARG A 53 -8.11 -2.27 1.54
CA ARG A 53 -8.86 -1.98 0.31
C ARG A 53 -9.96 -0.95 0.54
N ALA A 54 -10.71 -1.06 1.64
CA ALA A 54 -11.73 -0.07 1.98
C ALA A 54 -11.14 1.34 2.17
N VAL A 55 -9.96 1.43 2.80
CA VAL A 55 -9.22 2.70 2.96
C VAL A 55 -8.80 3.26 1.60
N VAL A 56 -8.19 2.43 0.74
CA VAL A 56 -7.80 2.83 -0.63
C VAL A 56 -9.00 3.36 -1.41
N ASP A 57 -10.14 2.67 -1.35
CA ASP A 57 -11.35 3.04 -2.08
C ASP A 57 -11.87 4.41 -1.65
N VAL A 58 -11.82 4.73 -0.37
CA VAL A 58 -12.21 6.06 0.13
C VAL A 58 -11.19 7.12 -0.28
N CYS A 59 -9.89 6.87 -0.13
CA CYS A 59 -8.86 7.81 -0.57
C CYS A 59 -8.98 8.13 -2.07
N ARG A 60 -9.29 7.14 -2.92
CA ARG A 60 -9.54 7.35 -4.35
C ARG A 60 -10.78 8.20 -4.63
N LYS A 61 -11.87 7.98 -3.89
CA LYS A 61 -13.08 8.81 -4.02
C LYS A 61 -12.82 10.27 -3.63
N TRP A 62 -11.99 10.50 -2.62
CA TRP A 62 -11.53 11.85 -2.30
C TRP A 62 -10.69 12.45 -3.44
N LEU A 63 -9.78 11.67 -4.03
CA LEU A 63 -8.98 12.16 -5.16
C LEU A 63 -9.85 12.55 -6.36
N THR A 64 -10.86 11.75 -6.72
CA THR A 64 -11.78 12.09 -7.80
C THR A 64 -12.58 13.35 -7.47
N ALA A 65 -13.13 13.43 -6.24
CA ALA A 65 -13.87 14.61 -5.79
C ALA A 65 -13.01 15.89 -5.78
N THR A 66 -11.69 15.78 -5.53
CA THR A 66 -10.77 16.93 -5.59
C THR A 66 -10.28 17.26 -7.00
N ALA A 67 -10.24 16.28 -7.91
CA ALA A 67 -9.74 16.45 -9.27
C ALA A 67 -10.79 17.08 -10.20
N ASP A 68 -12.07 16.80 -9.97
CA ASP A 68 -13.18 17.30 -10.79
C ASP A 68 -13.52 18.79 -10.51
N GLY A 69 -12.60 19.51 -9.84
CA GLY A 69 -12.80 20.87 -9.35
C GLY A 69 -13.75 20.89 -8.16
N GLY A 70 -13.62 21.86 -7.26
CA GLY A 70 -14.56 22.09 -6.16
C GLY A 70 -15.96 22.50 -6.64
N GLY A 71 -16.65 21.59 -7.33
CA GLY A 71 -17.84 21.88 -8.12
C GLY A 71 -18.07 20.87 -9.25
N SER A 72 -18.19 19.58 -8.93
CA SER A 72 -18.94 18.67 -9.79
C SER A 72 -19.93 17.89 -8.93
N ALA A 73 -21.01 18.59 -8.60
CA ALA A 73 -22.28 17.94 -8.36
C ALA A 73 -22.56 17.05 -9.58
N SER A 74 -22.51 15.74 -9.39
CA SER A 74 -23.34 14.86 -10.17
C SER A 74 -24.74 15.46 -10.17
N GLN A 75 -25.22 15.88 -11.35
CA GLN A 75 -26.63 16.16 -11.60
C GLN A 75 -27.43 15.03 -10.96
N ASP A 76 -28.10 15.31 -9.84
CA ASP A 76 -29.06 14.48 -9.08
C ASP A 76 -28.91 14.60 -7.54
N SER A 77 -28.08 15.50 -7.00
CA SER A 77 -28.13 15.78 -5.56
C SER A 77 -27.98 17.26 -5.26
N GLU A 78 -29.02 17.79 -4.61
CA GLU A 78 -29.16 19.15 -4.11
C GLU A 78 -27.93 19.58 -3.30
N THR A 79 -27.36 20.72 -3.68
CA THR A 79 -26.65 21.69 -2.83
C THR A 79 -26.01 21.14 -1.55
N GLU A 80 -24.94 20.34 -1.68
CA GLU A 80 -24.01 20.15 -0.56
C GLU A 80 -22.83 21.10 -0.78
N GLU A 81 -22.70 22.08 0.11
CA GLU A 81 -21.49 22.89 0.30
C GLU A 81 -20.23 21.99 0.24
N PRO A 82 -19.07 22.48 -0.21
CA PRO A 82 -17.84 21.70 -0.19
C PRO A 82 -17.50 21.37 1.27
N GLY A 83 -17.91 20.18 1.71
CA GLY A 83 -17.68 19.70 3.06
C GLY A 83 -16.18 19.61 3.38
N PRO A 84 -15.81 19.47 4.66
CA PRO A 84 -14.43 19.36 5.09
C PRO A 84 -13.68 18.29 4.28
N GLY A 85 -12.48 18.62 3.80
CA GLY A 85 -11.63 17.68 3.06
C GLY A 85 -11.22 16.46 3.90
N LEU A 86 -10.58 15.48 3.28
CA LEU A 86 -10.18 14.23 3.95
C LEU A 86 -9.41 14.50 5.25
N TRP A 87 -8.40 15.37 5.23
CA TRP A 87 -7.57 15.61 6.41
C TRP A 87 -8.36 16.24 7.57
N THR A 88 -9.23 17.19 7.27
CA THR A 88 -10.13 17.78 8.28
C THR A 88 -11.06 16.72 8.85
N THR A 89 -11.63 15.88 7.98
CA THR A 89 -12.48 14.74 8.40
C THR A 89 -11.73 13.80 9.35
N LEU A 90 -10.46 13.48 9.06
CA LEU A 90 -9.64 12.61 9.91
C LEU A 90 -9.36 13.26 11.28
N VAL A 91 -8.99 14.54 11.31
CA VAL A 91 -8.71 15.27 12.56
C VAL A 91 -9.95 15.36 13.45
N GLU A 92 -11.09 15.75 12.88
CA GLU A 92 -12.37 15.85 13.61
C GLU A 92 -12.79 14.52 14.22
N CYS A 93 -12.36 13.42 13.62
CA CYS A 93 -12.65 12.07 14.08
C CYS A 93 -11.59 11.48 15.02
N GLY A 94 -10.57 12.25 15.40
CA GLY A 94 -9.49 11.79 16.28
C GLY A 94 -8.48 10.86 15.62
N VAL A 95 -8.48 10.75 14.28
CA VAL A 95 -7.53 9.91 13.55
C VAL A 95 -6.20 10.63 13.43
N SER A 96 -5.19 10.16 14.17
CA SER A 96 -3.84 10.72 14.12
C SER A 96 -3.14 10.37 12.81
N HIS A 97 -2.84 11.40 11.99
CA HIS A 97 -2.02 11.24 10.79
C HIS A 97 -0.64 10.64 11.09
N ARG A 98 -0.08 10.96 12.28
CA ARG A 98 1.22 10.41 12.72
C ARG A 98 1.16 8.91 12.94
N ALA A 99 0.12 8.44 13.62
CA ALA A 99 -0.11 7.03 13.89
C ALA A 99 -0.41 6.26 12.59
N LEU A 100 -1.21 6.85 11.69
CA LEU A 100 -1.49 6.31 10.37
C LEU A 100 -0.21 6.09 9.55
N LEU A 101 0.70 7.07 9.50
CA LEU A 101 1.95 6.93 8.75
C LEU A 101 2.89 5.90 9.36
N ALA A 102 2.97 5.82 10.69
CA ALA A 102 3.73 4.78 11.38
C ALA A 102 3.18 3.38 11.06
N LEU A 103 1.86 3.19 11.07
CA LEU A 103 1.23 1.93 10.69
C LEU A 103 1.51 1.55 9.22
N ILE A 104 1.38 2.51 8.30
CA ILE A 104 1.71 2.31 6.88
C ILE A 104 3.18 1.87 6.74
N PHE A 105 4.09 2.59 7.39
CA PHE A 105 5.52 2.27 7.36
C PHE A 105 5.78 0.82 7.79
N SER A 106 5.25 0.40 8.94
CA SER A 106 5.46 -0.94 9.46
C SER A 106 4.83 -2.05 8.62
N ILE A 107 3.80 -1.74 7.82
CA ILE A 107 3.24 -2.68 6.85
C ILE A 107 4.12 -2.79 5.60
N LEU A 108 4.64 -1.66 5.12
CA LEU A 108 5.52 -1.62 3.95
C LEU A 108 6.91 -2.20 4.22
N ASP A 109 7.36 -2.11 5.45
CA ASP A 109 8.68 -2.57 5.88
C ASP A 109 8.77 -4.10 6.02
N ARG A 110 7.62 -4.79 6.12
CA ARG A 110 7.58 -6.24 6.20
C ARG A 110 7.94 -6.89 4.87
N ASN A 111 8.95 -7.76 4.89
CA ASN A 111 9.22 -8.70 3.80
C ASN A 111 8.00 -9.61 3.62
N SER A 112 7.15 -9.26 2.67
CA SER A 112 5.89 -9.97 2.42
C SER A 112 6.21 -11.32 1.76
N GLN A 113 5.83 -12.42 2.41
CA GLN A 113 6.07 -13.78 1.91
C GLN A 113 4.80 -14.41 1.35
N SER A 114 3.63 -14.01 1.85
CA SER A 114 2.33 -14.51 1.39
C SER A 114 1.63 -13.56 0.42
N VAL A 115 0.73 -14.10 -0.42
CA VAL A 115 -0.11 -13.31 -1.33
C VAL A 115 -0.96 -12.29 -0.58
N GLU A 116 -1.42 -12.64 0.63
CA GLU A 116 -2.21 -11.74 1.46
C GLU A 116 -1.36 -10.59 2.00
N GLU A 117 -0.15 -10.88 2.47
CA GLU A 117 0.78 -9.85 2.94
C GLU A 117 1.17 -8.90 1.82
N VAL A 118 1.46 -9.43 0.63
CA VAL A 118 1.73 -8.62 -0.58
C VAL A 118 0.52 -7.77 -0.92
N GLY A 119 -0.68 -8.35 -0.93
CA GLY A 119 -1.90 -7.58 -1.21
C GLY A 119 -2.11 -6.44 -0.23
N ARG A 120 -1.79 -6.65 1.06
CA ARG A 120 -1.91 -5.65 2.11
C ARG A 120 -0.88 -4.54 1.94
N SER A 121 0.39 -4.89 1.72
CA SER A 121 1.45 -3.89 1.51
C SER A 121 1.21 -3.06 0.24
N VAL A 122 0.61 -3.65 -0.79
CA VAL A 122 0.17 -2.92 -1.99
C VAL A 122 -0.95 -1.93 -1.68
N CYS A 123 -1.97 -2.35 -0.92
CA CYS A 123 -3.03 -1.42 -0.52
C CYS A 123 -2.49 -0.32 0.41
N ALA A 124 -1.59 -0.62 1.35
CA ALA A 124 -0.95 0.39 2.19
C ALA A 124 -0.12 1.39 1.37
N ALA A 125 0.66 0.91 0.38
CA ALA A 125 1.41 1.76 -0.54
C ALA A 125 0.46 2.67 -1.35
N GLN A 126 -0.65 2.12 -1.86
CA GLN A 126 -1.67 2.90 -2.56
C GLN A 126 -2.31 3.95 -1.68
N THR A 127 -2.66 3.62 -0.43
CA THR A 127 -3.18 4.57 0.54
C THR A 127 -2.20 5.71 0.73
N TYR A 128 -0.93 5.42 1.01
CA TYR A 128 0.10 6.44 1.20
C TYR A 128 0.23 7.37 -0.02
N LEU A 129 0.34 6.81 -1.22
CA LEU A 129 0.45 7.58 -2.46
C LEU A 129 -0.81 8.42 -2.72
N CYS A 130 -2.00 7.93 -2.35
CA CYS A 130 -3.22 8.72 -2.44
C CYS A 130 -3.21 9.88 -1.44
N LEU A 131 -2.80 9.65 -0.20
CA LEU A 131 -2.70 10.69 0.84
C LEU A 131 -1.76 11.82 0.41
N LEU A 132 -0.63 11.52 -0.21
CA LEU A 132 0.29 12.54 -0.72
C LEU A 132 -0.34 13.46 -1.75
N ARG A 133 -1.24 12.94 -2.59
CA ARG A 133 -1.90 13.69 -3.66
C ARG A 133 -3.08 14.54 -3.18
N LEU A 134 -3.59 14.29 -1.98
CA LEU A 134 -4.73 15.03 -1.45
C LEU A 134 -4.31 16.43 -0.99
N PRO A 135 -5.10 17.48 -1.29
CA PRO A 135 -4.84 18.84 -0.81
C PRO A 135 -4.69 18.87 0.71
N GLY A 136 -3.69 19.58 1.21
CA GLY A 136 -3.37 19.65 2.64
C GLY A 136 -2.28 18.69 3.10
N SER A 137 -1.85 17.72 2.28
CA SER A 137 -0.79 16.76 2.65
C SER A 137 0.51 17.42 3.16
N THR A 138 0.88 18.59 2.63
CA THR A 138 2.01 19.38 3.11
C THR A 138 1.84 19.87 4.55
N ALA A 139 0.63 20.32 4.93
CA ALA A 139 0.34 20.79 6.27
C ALA A 139 0.45 19.68 7.32
N PHE A 140 0.14 18.44 6.92
CA PHE A 140 0.23 17.24 7.75
C PHE A 140 1.61 16.55 7.68
N LYS A 141 2.60 17.17 7.03
CA LYS A 141 3.95 16.59 6.85
C LYS A 141 3.90 15.14 6.35
N THR A 142 2.93 14.85 5.46
CA THR A 142 2.63 13.48 5.03
C THR A 142 3.76 12.87 4.22
N PHE A 143 4.53 13.70 3.50
CA PHE A 143 5.69 13.24 2.76
C PHE A 143 6.83 12.84 3.70
N GLN A 144 7.08 11.53 3.74
CA GLN A 144 8.20 10.90 4.43
C GLN A 144 9.06 10.16 3.40
N PRO A 145 10.32 10.56 3.16
CA PRO A 145 11.15 10.00 2.09
C PRO A 145 11.28 8.47 2.15
N ILE A 146 11.46 7.90 3.34
CA ILE A 146 11.63 6.44 3.50
C ILE A 146 10.32 5.70 3.21
N ILE A 147 9.18 6.19 3.70
CA ILE A 147 7.87 5.61 3.41
C ILE A 147 7.59 5.68 1.90
N PHE A 148 7.93 6.80 1.26
CA PHE A 148 7.79 6.96 -0.19
C PHE A 148 8.64 5.97 -0.98
N GLN A 149 9.92 5.82 -0.64
CA GLN A 149 10.80 4.83 -1.27
C GLN A 149 10.25 3.41 -1.10
N LYS A 150 9.80 3.03 0.11
CA LYS A 150 9.22 1.70 0.36
C LYS A 150 7.93 1.49 -0.44
N ALA A 151 7.05 2.49 -0.50
CA ALA A 151 5.82 2.44 -1.29
C ALA A 151 6.11 2.25 -2.79
N LEU A 152 7.11 2.96 -3.34
CA LEU A 152 7.54 2.76 -4.72
C LEU A 152 8.13 1.37 -4.96
N ASN A 153 8.94 0.85 -4.02
CA ASN A 153 9.51 -0.49 -4.13
C ASN A 153 8.40 -1.55 -4.24
N VAL A 154 7.34 -1.45 -3.43
CA VAL A 154 6.18 -2.35 -3.51
C VAL A 154 5.53 -2.29 -4.90
N VAL A 155 5.30 -1.10 -5.44
CA VAL A 155 4.71 -0.93 -6.78
C VAL A 155 5.64 -1.43 -7.90
N TYR A 156 6.94 -1.23 -7.74
CA TYR A 156 7.95 -1.66 -8.72
C TYR A 156 8.09 -3.18 -8.78
N VAL A 157 8.14 -3.87 -7.64
CA VAL A 157 8.23 -5.34 -7.56
C VAL A 157 7.04 -6.01 -8.26
N LEU A 158 5.83 -5.45 -8.12
CA LEU A 158 4.66 -5.93 -8.85
C LEU A 158 4.77 -5.74 -10.37
N SER A 159 5.42 -4.66 -10.80
CA SER A 159 5.60 -4.36 -12.23
C SER A 159 6.62 -5.31 -12.87
N GLY A 160 7.68 -5.69 -12.15
CA GLY A 160 8.69 -6.65 -12.60
C GLY A 160 8.20 -8.10 -12.66
N THR A 161 7.30 -8.51 -11.76
CA THR A 161 6.71 -9.87 -11.77
C THR A 161 5.82 -10.13 -12.99
N ARG A 162 5.35 -9.08 -13.67
CA ARG A 162 4.57 -9.19 -14.91
C ARG A 162 5.45 -9.27 -16.17
N ALA A 163 6.70 -8.79 -16.11
CA ALA A 163 7.63 -8.77 -17.24
C ALA A 163 8.57 -10.00 -17.30
N GLY A 164 8.73 -10.75 -16.20
CA GLY A 164 9.71 -11.84 -16.07
C GLY A 164 9.21 -13.26 -16.38
N ARG A 165 8.06 -13.45 -17.05
CA ARG A 165 7.55 -14.78 -17.44
C ARG A 165 7.75 -15.09 -18.93
N GLY A 166 8.81 -14.53 -19.51
CA GLY A 166 9.05 -14.61 -20.95
C GLY A 166 10.51 -14.48 -21.35
N GLU A 167 11.47 -15.08 -20.64
CA GLU A 167 12.80 -15.29 -21.23
C GLU A 167 13.57 -16.42 -20.54
N GLY A 168 14.03 -17.40 -21.32
CA GLY A 168 15.09 -18.32 -20.89
C GLY A 168 14.82 -19.82 -20.95
N ARG A 169 14.57 -20.38 -22.15
CA ARG A 169 15.35 -21.56 -22.60
C ARG A 169 15.38 -21.60 -24.12
N GLY A 170 16.30 -20.80 -24.66
CA GLY A 170 16.71 -20.85 -26.05
C GLY A 170 17.36 -22.18 -26.41
N ARG A 171 17.06 -22.59 -27.64
CA ARG A 171 17.66 -23.63 -28.48
C ARG A 171 19.20 -23.71 -28.40
N GLY A 172 19.70 -24.94 -28.52
CA GLY A 172 20.44 -25.32 -29.73
C GLY A 172 21.85 -25.90 -29.55
N GLY A 173 22.03 -27.13 -30.07
CA GLY A 173 23.29 -27.71 -30.56
C GLY A 173 24.07 -28.54 -29.53
N GLU A 174 24.67 -29.69 -29.81
CA GLU A 174 24.80 -30.52 -31.02
C GLU A 174 25.60 -31.77 -30.55
N GLY A 175 25.50 -32.92 -31.23
CA GLY A 175 26.60 -33.91 -31.19
C GLY A 175 26.24 -35.34 -30.79
N GLY A 176 26.13 -36.20 -31.82
CA GLY A 176 26.79 -37.50 -31.78
C GLY A 176 25.94 -38.73 -31.48
N ARG A 177 25.36 -39.34 -32.52
CA ARG A 177 25.26 -40.81 -32.60
C ARG A 177 25.60 -41.29 -34.00
N GLY A 178 26.91 -41.42 -34.25
CA GLY A 178 27.44 -42.21 -35.36
C GLY A 178 27.16 -43.69 -35.12
N ARG A 179 26.50 -44.34 -36.09
CA ARG A 179 26.43 -45.79 -36.25
C ARG A 179 27.51 -46.23 -37.23
N ARG A 180 28.54 -46.97 -36.79
CA ARG A 180 29.29 -47.94 -37.63
C ARG A 180 30.34 -48.73 -36.82
N GLY A 181 30.50 -50.02 -37.17
CA GLY A 181 31.58 -50.96 -36.79
C GLY A 181 31.22 -51.86 -35.59
N GLU A 182 30.85 -53.13 -35.70
CA GLU A 182 31.54 -54.32 -36.27
C GLU A 182 32.69 -54.85 -35.38
N GLY A 183 32.56 -56.13 -34.95
CA GLY A 183 33.71 -57.02 -34.73
C GLY A 183 34.13 -57.38 -33.29
N GLY A 184 33.63 -58.53 -32.79
CA GLY A 184 34.52 -59.64 -32.38
C GLY A 184 35.08 -59.76 -30.95
N ARG A 185 34.76 -60.94 -30.35
CA ARG A 185 35.63 -61.84 -29.56
C ARG A 185 35.68 -61.69 -28.03
N LYS A 186 35.13 -62.68 -27.31
CA LYS A 186 35.85 -63.73 -26.55
C LYS A 186 34.89 -64.50 -25.63
N GLY A 187 35.04 -65.84 -25.60
CA GLY A 187 34.40 -66.75 -24.65
C GLY A 187 33.87 -67.99 -25.33
#